data_AF-A0A4U8TH35-F1
#
_entry.id   AF-A0A4U8TH35-F1
#
_cell.length_a   1.000
_cell.length_b   1.000
_cell.length_c   1.000
_cell.angle_alpha   90.00
_cell.angle_beta   90.00
_cell.angle_gamma   90.00
#
_symmetry.space_group_name_H-M   'P 1'
#
loop_
_entity.id
_entity.type
_entity.pdbx_description
1 polymer ?
#
loop_
_entity_poly.entity_id
_entity_poly.type
_entity_poly.pdbx_seq_one_letter_code
_entity_poly.pdbx_strand_id
1 'polypeptide(L)'
;MSDSKHLYDDGFYKAQMDKSYISAKEMLGYLNTLLPNPKSVIDVGCGVGTWLKAWSEINEDMQVFGIDGNDVSKGLYQISLDFYQRVDLTQNYMILMDSLTANTGGGGSPLH
;
A
#
# COMPACT_ATOMS: atom_id res chain seq x y z
N MET A 1 -5.97 -17.37 20.33
CA MET A 1 -5.85 -16.39 19.24
C MET A 1 -4.86 -15.34 19.70
N SER A 2 -3.66 -15.26 19.13
CA SER A 2 -2.67 -14.25 19.55
C SER A 2 -3.03 -12.90 18.95
N ASP A 3 -3.04 -11.86 19.78
CA ASP A 3 -3.31 -10.48 19.40
C ASP A 3 -2.27 -9.94 18.38
N SER A 4 -2.57 -10.11 17.09
CA SER A 4 -1.84 -9.45 16.00
C SER A 4 -1.90 -7.91 16.10
N LYS A 5 -2.89 -7.38 16.83
CA LYS A 5 -3.05 -5.95 17.12
C LYS A 5 -1.85 -5.29 17.82
N HIS A 6 -0.96 -6.07 18.44
CA HIS A 6 0.22 -5.54 19.13
C HIS A 6 1.54 -5.68 18.36
N LEU A 7 1.57 -6.37 17.21
CA LEU A 7 2.80 -6.62 16.46
C LEU A 7 3.10 -5.55 15.41
N TYR A 8 2.07 -4.95 14.81
CA TYR A 8 2.18 -3.96 13.74
C TYR A 8 1.68 -2.58 14.20
N ASP A 9 2.31 -2.06 15.24
CA ASP A 9 1.99 -0.76 15.83
C ASP A 9 2.87 0.37 15.27
N ASP A 10 2.66 1.59 15.77
CA ASP A 10 3.48 2.77 15.45
C ASP A 10 4.98 2.53 15.66
N GLY A 11 5.36 1.79 16.71
CA GLY A 11 6.75 1.51 17.07
C GLY A 11 7.41 0.59 16.06
N PHE A 12 6.70 -0.47 15.66
CA PHE A 12 7.12 -1.37 14.58
C PHE A 12 7.40 -0.59 13.29
N TYR A 13 6.46 0.24 12.84
CA TYR A 13 6.63 0.96 11.57
C TYR A 13 7.74 2.00 11.63
N LYS A 14 7.87 2.76 12.72
CA LYS A 14 9.00 3.69 12.92
C LYS A 14 10.36 3.00 12.86
N ALA A 15 10.46 1.75 13.32
CA ALA A 15 11.71 1.00 13.30
C ALA A 15 12.01 0.33 11.95
N GLN A 16 10.98 -0.02 11.18
CA GLN A 16 11.09 -0.88 9.99
C GLN A 16 11.00 -0.13 8.66
N MET A 17 10.26 0.98 8.59
CA MET A 17 9.87 1.61 7.32
C MET A 17 11.06 2.06 6.46
N ASP A 18 12.11 2.61 7.07
CA ASP A 18 13.28 3.10 6.34
C ASP A 18 14.04 1.96 5.65
N LYS A 19 14.22 0.85 6.36
CA LYS A 19 14.88 -0.34 5.79
C LYS A 19 14.02 -0.98 4.71
N SER A 20 12.71 -1.04 4.93
CA SER A 20 11.74 -1.52 3.93
C SER A 20 11.79 -0.69 2.65
N TYR A 21 11.90 0.64 2.77
CA TYR A 21 12.01 1.56 1.65
C TYR A 21 13.30 1.33 0.84
N ILE A 22 14.44 1.15 1.52
CA ILE A 22 15.70 0.84 0.84
C ILE A 22 15.57 -0.46 0.05
N SER A 23 15.02 -1.52 0.66
CA SER A 23 14.78 -2.79 -0.04
C SER A 23 13.83 -2.64 -1.23
N ALA A 24 12.77 -1.84 -1.09
CA ALA A 24 11.83 -1.55 -2.17
C ALA A 24 12.55 -0.92 -3.35
N LYS A 25 13.33 0.14 -3.13
CA LYS A 25 14.04 0.82 -4.23
C LYS A 25 15.00 -0.09 -5.00
N GLU A 26 15.76 -0.93 -4.29
CA GLU A 26 16.68 -1.87 -4.95
C GLU A 26 15.91 -2.87 -5.82
N MET A 27 14.86 -3.48 -5.27
CA MET A 27 14.05 -4.46 -5.98
C MET A 27 13.30 -3.84 -7.17
N LEU A 28 12.70 -2.67 -6.98
CA LEU A 28 11.96 -1.99 -8.03
C LEU A 28 12.87 -1.45 -9.13
N GLY A 29 14.10 -1.03 -8.80
CA GLY A 29 15.11 -0.68 -9.78
C GLY A 29 15.40 -1.84 -10.74
N TYR A 30 15.47 -3.06 -10.23
CA TYR A 30 15.60 -4.26 -11.05
C TYR A 30 14.31 -4.58 -11.83
N LEU A 31 13.16 -4.60 -11.16
CA LEU A 31 11.87 -4.93 -11.80
C LEU A 31 11.49 -3.96 -12.92
N ASN A 32 11.84 -2.67 -12.80
CA ASN A 32 11.59 -1.68 -13.83
C ASN A 32 12.37 -1.95 -15.13
N THR A 33 13.44 -2.75 -15.08
CA THR A 33 14.15 -3.20 -16.28
C THR A 33 13.48 -4.39 -16.97
N LEU A 34 12.68 -5.16 -16.23
CA LEU A 34 12.02 -6.38 -16.70
C LEU A 34 10.58 -6.15 -17.12
N LEU A 35 9.88 -5.24 -16.44
CA LEU A 35 8.48 -4.94 -16.68
C LEU A 35 8.37 -3.79 -17.68
N PRO A 36 7.57 -3.93 -18.75
CA PRO A 36 7.37 -2.86 -19.72
C PRO A 36 6.47 -1.77 -19.10
N ASN A 37 7.10 -0.73 -18.53
CA ASN A 37 6.49 0.55 -18.14
C ASN A 37 5.14 0.41 -17.40
N PRO A 38 5.12 -0.15 -16.18
CA PRO A 38 3.89 -0.26 -15.41
C PRO A 38 3.23 1.11 -15.21
N LYS A 39 1.90 1.15 -15.33
CA LYS A 39 1.08 2.36 -15.16
C LYS A 39 0.29 2.40 -13.86
N SER A 40 0.07 1.22 -13.28
CA SER A 40 -0.67 1.08 -12.04
C SER A 40 -0.15 -0.09 -11.20
N VAL A 41 -0.15 0.07 -9.89
CA VAL A 41 0.26 -0.95 -8.92
C VAL A 41 -0.76 -1.00 -7.78
N ILE A 42 -1.20 -2.22 -7.45
CA ILE A 42 -1.88 -2.52 -6.21
C ILE A 42 -0.92 -3.31 -5.33
N ASP A 43 -0.70 -2.87 -4.09
CA ASP A 43 0.10 -3.57 -3.09
C ASP A 43 -0.81 -4.13 -1.99
N VAL A 44 -0.80 -5.46 -1.85
CA VAL A 44 -1.65 -6.20 -0.89
C VAL A 44 -0.80 -6.61 0.30
N GLY A 45 -1.22 -6.18 1.49
CA GLY A 45 -0.34 -6.21 2.66
C GLY A 45 0.66 -5.05 2.64
N CYS A 46 0.24 -3.88 2.16
CA CYS A 46 1.14 -2.75 1.88
C CYS A 46 1.73 -2.09 3.13
N GLY A 47 1.32 -2.49 4.32
CA GLY A 47 1.70 -1.85 5.56
C GLY A 47 1.25 -0.38 5.58
N VAL A 48 2.21 0.52 5.77
CA VAL A 48 2.03 1.98 5.69
C VAL A 48 2.32 2.55 4.29
N GLY A 49 2.42 1.71 3.26
CA GLY A 49 2.59 2.13 1.86
C GLY A 49 4.03 2.37 1.41
N THR A 50 5.01 1.81 2.11
CA THR A 50 6.44 2.06 1.83
C THR A 50 6.87 1.67 0.42
N TRP A 51 6.38 0.53 -0.09
CA TRP A 51 6.71 0.07 -1.44
C TRP A 51 5.97 0.88 -2.51
N LEU A 52 4.75 1.31 -2.23
CA LEU A 52 3.99 2.19 -3.12
C LEU A 52 4.65 3.56 -3.29
N LYS A 53 5.21 4.13 -2.21
CA LYS A 53 6.05 5.33 -2.29
C LYS A 53 7.23 5.13 -3.25
N ALA A 54 7.95 4.02 -3.13
CA ALA A 54 9.08 3.72 -4.00
C ALA A 54 8.64 3.56 -5.47
N TRP A 55 7.46 3.00 -5.75
CA TRP A 55 6.88 2.96 -7.10
C TRP A 55 6.56 4.35 -7.66
N SER A 56 5.95 5.23 -6.85
CA SER A 56 5.63 6.61 -7.27
C SER A 56 6.88 7.46 -7.54
N GLU A 57 8.02 7.13 -6.93
CA GLU A 57 9.30 7.80 -7.21
C GLU A 57 9.95 7.34 -8.52
N ILE A 58 9.61 6.15 -9.04
CA ILE A 58 10.10 5.67 -10.34
C ILE A 58 9.35 6.33 -11.49
N ASN A 59 8.04 6.53 -11.31
CA ASN A 59 7.17 7.20 -12.26
C ASN A 59 6.14 8.03 -11.49
N GLU A 60 6.20 9.35 -11.62
CA GLU A 60 5.30 10.28 -10.93
C GLU A 60 3.82 10.09 -11.32
N ASP A 61 3.56 9.59 -12.54
CA ASP A 61 2.22 9.27 -13.04
C ASP A 61 1.75 7.87 -12.62
N MET A 62 2.52 7.14 -11.80
CA MET A 62 2.15 5.80 -11.36
C MET A 62 0.89 5.84 -10.49
N GLN A 63 -0.16 5.15 -10.93
CA GLN A 63 -1.37 4.96 -10.13
C GLN A 63 -1.11 3.90 -9.07
N VAL A 64 -1.01 4.32 -7.81
CA VAL A 64 -0.74 3.42 -6.68
C VAL A 64 -1.99 3.24 -5.83
N PHE A 65 -2.20 2.02 -5.33
CA PHE A 65 -3.25 1.75 -4.35
C PHE A 65 -2.81 0.66 -3.36
N GLY A 66 -2.97 0.93 -2.07
CA GLY A 66 -2.56 0.03 -0.99
C GLY A 66 -3.75 -0.60 -0.28
N ILE A 67 -3.63 -1.87 0.08
CA ILE A 67 -4.65 -2.60 0.82
C ILE A 67 -3.99 -3.30 2.01
N ASP A 68 -4.41 -2.99 3.23
CA ASP A 68 -3.90 -3.62 4.46
C ASP A 68 -4.93 -3.49 5.61
N GLY A 69 -4.72 -4.14 6.75
CA GLY A 69 -5.57 -4.02 7.95
C GLY A 69 -5.10 -2.98 8.98
N ASN A 70 -4.01 -2.28 8.70
CA ASN A 70 -3.36 -1.35 9.64
C ASN A 70 -4.24 -0.24 10.21
N ASP A 71 -3.91 0.13 11.45
CA ASP A 71 -4.54 1.17 12.23
C ASP A 71 -3.49 1.90 13.07
N VAL A 72 -2.70 2.73 12.38
CA VAL A 72 -1.54 3.41 12.97
C VAL A 72 -1.65 4.92 12.75
N SER A 73 -0.78 5.69 13.41
CA SER A 73 -0.76 7.14 13.26
C SER A 73 -0.69 7.57 11.79
N LYS A 74 -1.60 8.47 11.38
CA LYS A 74 -1.68 8.97 9.99
C LYS A 74 -0.35 9.47 9.42
N GLY A 75 0.50 10.07 10.27
CA GLY A 75 1.82 10.57 9.88
C GLY A 75 2.85 9.48 9.51
N LEU A 76 2.54 8.20 9.73
CA LEU A 76 3.39 7.09 9.32
C LEU A 76 3.12 6.62 7.89
N TYR A 77 1.95 6.92 7.35
CA TYR A 77 1.60 6.54 5.98
C TYR A 77 2.51 7.27 4.99
N GLN A 78 3.08 6.49 4.07
CA GLN A 78 4.02 6.95 3.05
C GLN A 78 3.32 7.34 1.74
N ILE A 79 2.00 7.16 1.67
CA ILE A 79 1.11 7.56 0.58
C ILE A 79 -0.11 8.29 1.13
N SER A 80 -0.85 9.01 0.28
CA SER A 80 -2.16 9.57 0.69
C SER A 80 -3.09 8.44 1.12
N LEU A 81 -3.86 8.68 2.18
CA LEU A 81 -4.90 7.75 2.62
C LEU A 81 -6.05 7.62 1.60
N ASP A 82 -6.17 8.54 0.64
CA ASP A 82 -7.09 8.39 -0.49
C ASP A 82 -6.70 7.23 -1.42
N PHE A 83 -5.43 6.81 -1.38
CA PHE A 83 -4.88 5.69 -2.13
C PHE A 83 -4.65 4.45 -1.26
N TYR A 84 -5.32 4.38 -0.11
CA TYR A 84 -5.22 3.28 0.83
C TYR A 84 -6.61 2.83 1.27
N GLN A 85 -6.86 1.52 1.24
CA GLN A 85 -8.05 0.95 1.83
C GLN A 85 -7.71 0.01 2.97
N ARG A 86 -8.26 0.33 4.14
CA ARG A 86 -8.22 -0.57 5.29
C ARG A 86 -9.20 -1.71 5.10
N VAL A 87 -8.70 -2.93 5.07
CA VAL A 87 -9.51 -4.16 5.02
C VAL A 87 -8.92 -5.22 5.93
N ASP A 88 -9.75 -6.13 6.40
CA ASP A 88 -9.27 -7.32 7.10
C ASP A 88 -8.86 -8.40 6.09
N LEU A 89 -7.56 -8.47 5.80
CA LEU A 89 -6.98 -9.45 4.88
C LEU A 89 -7.10 -10.91 5.36
N THR A 90 -7.55 -11.15 6.60
CA THR A 90 -7.78 -12.50 7.12
C THR A 90 -9.16 -13.06 6.73
N GLN A 91 -10.03 -12.22 6.17
CA GLN A 91 -11.37 -12.63 5.74
C GLN A 91 -11.33 -13.46 4.46
N ASN A 92 -12.45 -14.15 4.21
CA ASN A 92 -12.63 -14.87 2.96
C ASN A 92 -12.56 -13.89 1.77
N TYR A 93 -11.94 -14.32 0.67
CA TYR A 93 -11.74 -13.48 -0.52
C TYR A 93 -13.05 -12.89 -1.07
N MET A 94 -14.19 -13.57 -0.92
CA MET A 94 -15.49 -13.03 -1.36
C MET A 94 -15.85 -11.77 -0.56
N ILE A 95 -15.71 -11.81 0.77
CA ILE A 95 -15.99 -10.66 1.65
C ILE A 95 -14.99 -9.53 1.39
N LEU A 96 -13.71 -9.88 1.18
CA LEU A 96 -12.69 -8.92 0.80
C LEU A 96 -13.06 -8.20 -0.50
N MET A 97 -13.47 -8.93 -1.53
CA MET A 97 -13.88 -8.35 -2.82
C MET A 97 -15.10 -7.44 -2.70
N ASP A 98 -16.09 -7.83 -1.89
CA ASP A 98 -17.25 -6.98 -1.60
C ASP A 98 -16.82 -5.66 -0.93
N SER A 99 -15.89 -5.73 0.03
CA SER A 99 -15.37 -4.53 0.72
C SER A 99 -14.60 -3.59 -0.22
N LEU A 100 -13.81 -4.14 -1.15
CA LEU A 100 -13.01 -3.36 -2.10
C LEU A 100 -13.89 -2.69 -3.15
N THR A 101 -14.98 -3.34 -3.56
CA THR A 101 -15.88 -2.82 -4.59
C THR A 101 -16.92 -1.85 -4.03
N ALA A 102 -17.31 -1.97 -2.77
CA ALA A 102 -18.28 -1.07 -2.12
C ALA A 102 -17.85 0.40 -2.07
N ASN A 103 -16.53 0.68 -2.06
CA ASN A 103 -15.99 2.04 -2.02
C ASN A 103 -15.85 2.72 -3.41
N THR A 104 -16.14 2.02 -4.50
CA THR A 104 -16.01 2.56 -5.87
C THR A 104 -17.10 3.57 -6.28
N GLY A 105 -18.01 3.93 -5.37
CA GLY A 105 -19.07 4.92 -5.59
C GLY A 105 -18.67 6.38 -5.39
N GLY A 106 -17.44 6.68 -4.94
CA GLY A 106 -16.95 8.04 -4.69
C GLY A 106 -15.89 8.47 -5.72
N GLY A 107 -16.30 9.24 -6.73
CA GLY A 107 -15.45 9.63 -7.85
C GLY A 107 -14.24 10.48 -7.48
N GLY A 108 -13.08 10.08 -8.00
CA GLY A 108 -12.03 10.98 -8.46
C GLY A 108 -11.95 10.85 -9.97
N SER A 109 -12.25 11.93 -10.71
CA SER A 109 -12.03 11.98 -12.16
C SER A 109 -10.56 11.62 -12.47
N PRO A 110 -10.27 10.94 -13.60
CA PRO A 110 -8.91 10.84 -14.09
C PRO A 110 -8.42 12.27 -14.35
N LEU A 111 -7.29 12.63 -13.73
CA LEU A 111 -6.54 13.80 -14.14
C LEU A 111 -6.25 13.65 -15.64
N HIS A 112 -6.72 14.63 -16.42
CA HIS A 112 -6.41 14.79 -17.85
C HIS A 112 -4.97 15.27 -18.02
#